data_AF-A0A940MCJ1-F1
#
_entry.id   AF-A0A940MCJ1-F1
#
_cell.length_a   1.000
_cell.length_b   1.000
_cell.length_c   1.000
_cell.angle_alpha   90.00
_cell.angle_beta   90.00
_cell.angle_gamma   90.00
#
_symmetry.space_group_name_H-M   'P 1'
#
loop_
_entity.id
_entity.type
_entity.pdbx_description
1 polymer ?
#
loop_
_entity_poly.entity_id
_entity_poly.type
_entity_poly.pdbx_seq_one_letter_code
_entity_poly.pdbx_strand_id
1 'polypeptide(L)'
;MAFASQFRRDVLDTADWLRSGQGPPLPFAGLSAEATHQRLLRRAGDDDEPEADYQLRSRFRVLLWGPTTDNVTAHLFRQEERLVITLSFWRREHMLNHPGDAGAVLTVETPAKEFVGILEGIAASLGSS
;
A
#
# COMPACT_ATOMS: atom_id res chain seq x y z
N MET A 1 -9.39 -22.19 -6.61
CA MET A 1 -8.03 -21.73 -6.28
C MET A 1 -8.03 -21.19 -4.86
N ALA A 2 -7.24 -21.75 -3.94
CA ALA A 2 -7.34 -21.42 -2.50
C ALA A 2 -7.10 -19.92 -2.18
N PHE A 3 -6.32 -19.21 -3.00
CA PHE A 3 -5.96 -17.82 -2.77
C PHE A 3 -6.96 -16.80 -3.32
N ALA A 4 -7.83 -17.18 -4.26
CA ALA A 4 -8.76 -16.24 -4.90
C ALA A 4 -9.82 -15.71 -3.92
N SER A 5 -10.36 -16.59 -3.07
CA SER A 5 -11.34 -16.17 -2.05
C SER A 5 -10.72 -15.28 -0.97
N GLN A 6 -9.46 -15.53 -0.58
CA GLN A 6 -8.75 -14.67 0.38
C GLN A 6 -8.46 -13.31 -0.23
N PHE A 7 -7.86 -13.29 -1.42
CA PHE A 7 -7.58 -12.07 -2.17
C PHE A 7 -8.84 -11.21 -2.34
N ARG A 8 -9.96 -11.83 -2.72
CA ARG A 8 -11.25 -11.13 -2.84
C ARG A 8 -11.68 -10.47 -1.52
N ARG A 9 -11.56 -11.17 -0.38
CA ARG A 9 -11.88 -10.60 0.94
C ARG A 9 -10.99 -9.42 1.25
N ASP A 10 -9.67 -9.55 1.09
CA ASP A 10 -8.72 -8.47 1.40
C ASP A 10 -8.96 -7.22 0.53
N VAL A 11 -9.35 -7.42 -0.73
CA VAL A 11 -9.75 -6.33 -1.65
C VAL A 11 -11.03 -5.64 -1.15
N LEU A 12 -12.05 -6.41 -0.74
CA LEU A 12 -13.30 -5.85 -0.20
C LEU A 12 -13.09 -5.11 1.12
N ASP A 13 -12.29 -5.66 2.03
CA ASP A 13 -11.96 -5.03 3.31
C ASP A 13 -11.25 -3.69 3.07
N THR A 14 -10.34 -3.64 2.09
CA THR A 14 -9.69 -2.40 1.66
C THR A 14 -10.71 -1.39 1.10
N ALA A 15 -11.66 -1.84 0.28
CA ALA A 15 -12.69 -0.99 -0.31
C ALA A 15 -13.64 -0.41 0.74
N ASP A 16 -14.09 -1.24 1.69
CA ASP A 16 -14.97 -0.85 2.78
C ASP A 16 -14.31 0.17 3.71
N TRP A 17 -13.03 -0.07 4.06
CA TRP A 17 -12.23 0.88 4.82
C TRP A 17 -12.16 2.25 4.11
N LEU A 18 -11.84 2.28 2.81
CA LEU A 18 -11.79 3.53 2.05
C LEU A 18 -13.14 4.21 1.90
N ARG A 19 -14.22 3.44 1.70
CA ARG A 19 -15.59 3.96 1.56
C ARG A 19 -16.06 4.63 2.85
N SER A 20 -15.61 4.15 4.00
CA SER A 20 -15.90 4.77 5.31
C SER A 20 -15.16 6.10 5.55
N GLY A 21 -14.40 6.59 4.57
CA GLY A 21 -13.64 7.85 4.68
C GLY A 21 -12.32 7.70 5.44
N GLN A 22 -11.94 6.47 5.80
CA GLN A 22 -10.65 6.21 6.44
C GLN A 22 -9.49 6.42 5.46
N GLY A 23 -8.30 6.58 6.02
CA GLY A 23 -7.10 7.01 5.31
C GLY A 23 -6.44 8.15 6.08
N PRO A 24 -5.32 7.90 6.77
CA PRO A 24 -4.61 8.99 7.44
C PRO A 24 -4.00 9.96 6.40
N PRO A 25 -3.90 11.26 6.72
CA PRO A 25 -3.16 12.22 5.90
C PRO A 25 -1.65 11.96 6.00
N LEU A 26 -0.87 12.62 5.15
CA LEU A 26 0.59 12.55 5.23
C LEU A 26 1.08 12.90 6.66
N PRO A 27 1.89 12.03 7.30
CA PRO A 27 2.32 12.23 8.69
C PRO A 27 3.42 13.28 8.85
N PHE A 28 4.10 13.67 7.78
CA PHE A 28 5.25 14.56 7.82
C PHE A 28 4.97 15.83 7.01
N ALA A 29 4.89 16.96 7.70
CA ALA A 29 4.69 18.26 7.05
C ALA A 29 5.81 18.56 6.04
N GLY A 30 5.41 19.02 4.85
CA GLY A 30 6.34 19.45 3.79
C GLY A 30 7.01 18.32 3.00
N LEU A 31 6.79 17.04 3.33
CA LEU A 31 7.29 15.93 2.54
C LEU A 31 6.29 15.55 1.44
N SER A 32 6.82 15.17 0.27
CA SER A 32 6.05 14.47 -0.76
C SER A 32 5.62 13.08 -0.27
N ALA A 33 4.66 12.46 -0.96
CA ALA A 33 4.26 11.09 -0.67
C ALA A 33 5.40 10.09 -0.87
N GLU A 34 6.20 10.27 -1.91
CA GLU A 34 7.43 9.48 -2.15
C GLU A 34 8.43 9.62 -1.01
N ALA A 35 8.79 10.84 -0.60
CA ALA A 35 9.73 11.07 0.48
C ALA A 35 9.19 10.52 1.82
N THR A 36 7.88 10.61 2.02
CA THR A 36 7.19 10.00 3.17
C THR A 36 7.31 8.47 3.12
N HIS A 37 7.06 7.85 1.97
CA HIS A 37 7.18 6.40 1.78
C HIS A 37 8.60 5.92 2.12
N GLN A 38 9.63 6.57 1.57
CA GLN A 38 11.03 6.26 1.85
C GLN A 38 11.36 6.45 3.34
N ARG A 39 10.83 7.50 3.96
CA ARG A 39 11.03 7.75 5.40
C ARG A 39 10.39 6.67 6.26
N LEU A 40 9.17 6.23 5.94
CA LEU A 40 8.51 5.13 6.64
C LEU A 40 9.27 3.81 6.50
N LEU A 41 9.95 3.59 5.38
CA LEU A 41 10.72 2.36 5.12
C LEU A 41 12.15 2.37 5.64
N ARG A 42 12.68 3.50 6.10
CA ARG A 42 14.12 3.66 6.38
C ARG A 42 14.71 2.60 7.32
N ARG A 43 13.93 2.11 8.29
CA ARG A 43 14.32 1.10 9.28
C ARG A 43 13.47 -0.16 9.24
N ALA A 44 12.66 -0.32 8.18
CA ALA A 44 11.69 -1.40 8.13
C ALA A 44 12.42 -2.75 8.02
N GLY A 45 12.20 -3.63 8.99
CA GLY A 45 12.82 -4.95 9.02
C GLY A 45 14.26 -5.00 9.53
N ASP A 46 14.77 -3.90 10.08
CA ASP A 46 16.01 -3.91 10.88
C ASP A 46 15.72 -4.57 12.25
N ASP A 47 16.66 -5.35 12.78
CA ASP A 47 16.50 -6.00 14.11
C ASP A 47 16.30 -4.99 15.26
N ASP A 48 16.76 -3.75 15.05
CA ASP A 48 16.63 -2.62 15.98
C ASP A 48 15.52 -1.63 15.56
N GLU A 49 14.56 -2.01 14.70
CA GLU A 49 13.39 -1.16 14.35
C GLU A 49 12.64 -0.76 15.63
N PRO A 50 12.55 0.54 15.97
CA PRO A 50 11.78 0.95 17.13
C PRO A 50 10.30 0.60 16.93
N GLU A 51 9.64 0.08 17.97
CA GLU A 51 8.21 -0.26 17.92
C GLU A 51 7.34 0.91 17.44
N ALA A 52 7.70 2.14 17.80
CA ALA A 52 7.00 3.34 17.35
C ALA A 52 7.10 3.54 15.81
N ASP A 53 8.23 3.20 15.21
CA ASP A 53 8.44 3.29 13.75
C ASP A 53 7.62 2.20 13.05
N TYR A 54 7.61 0.97 13.58
CA TYR A 54 6.77 -0.13 13.09
C TYR A 54 5.28 0.23 13.15
N GLN A 55 4.80 0.74 14.28
CA GLN A 55 3.41 1.14 14.46
C GLN A 55 3.03 2.28 13.51
N LEU A 56 3.89 3.29 13.37
CA LEU A 56 3.65 4.38 12.46
C LEU A 56 3.51 3.87 11.03
N ARG A 57 4.47 3.08 10.54
CA ARG A 57 4.46 2.47 9.21
C ARG A 57 3.20 1.63 8.98
N SER A 58 2.85 0.77 9.93
CA SER A 58 1.72 -0.15 9.84
C SER A 58 0.38 0.57 9.64
N ARG A 59 0.22 1.78 10.18
CA ARG A 59 -1.01 2.59 10.01
C ARG A 59 -1.25 3.06 8.56
N PHE A 60 -0.19 3.17 7.77
CA PHE A 60 -0.28 3.62 6.37
C PHE A 60 -0.27 2.45 5.38
N ARG A 61 0.04 1.23 5.83
CA ARG A 61 0.11 0.06 4.94
C ARG A 61 -1.26 -0.26 4.36
N VAL A 62 -1.28 -0.55 3.06
CA VAL A 62 -2.48 -0.91 2.31
C VAL A 62 -2.15 -2.02 1.30
N LEU A 63 -3.16 -2.54 0.61
CA LEU A 63 -3.01 -3.56 -0.44
C LEU A 63 -2.31 -4.83 0.06
N LEU A 64 -2.61 -5.22 1.31
CA LEU A 64 -2.07 -6.40 1.98
C LEU A 64 -2.81 -7.66 1.52
N TRP A 65 -2.77 -7.94 0.22
CA TRP A 65 -3.61 -8.94 -0.42
C TRP A 65 -2.99 -10.35 -0.43
N GLY A 66 -2.17 -10.64 0.58
CA GLY A 66 -1.58 -11.96 0.79
C GLY A 66 -0.16 -12.14 0.25
N PRO A 67 0.33 -13.39 0.22
CA PRO A 67 1.75 -13.71 0.05
C PRO A 67 2.29 -13.44 -1.35
N THR A 68 1.43 -13.34 -2.37
CA THR A 68 1.88 -13.05 -3.74
C THR A 68 2.32 -11.60 -3.94
N THR A 69 1.97 -10.70 -3.01
CA THR A 69 2.32 -9.28 -3.05
C THR A 69 3.19 -8.88 -1.86
N ASP A 70 3.83 -9.84 -1.17
CA ASP A 70 4.68 -9.59 0.00
C ASP A 70 5.91 -8.72 -0.31
N ASN A 71 6.48 -8.89 -1.51
CA ASN A 71 7.60 -8.12 -2.04
C ASN A 71 7.19 -6.72 -2.53
N VAL A 72 5.93 -6.32 -2.37
CA VAL A 72 5.45 -4.97 -2.65
C VAL A 72 5.05 -4.31 -1.34
N THR A 73 5.65 -3.15 -1.04
CA THR A 73 5.15 -2.29 0.01
C THR A 73 4.29 -1.20 -0.60
N ALA A 74 3.04 -1.10 -0.17
CA ALA A 74 2.17 0.00 -0.52
C ALA A 74 1.78 0.82 0.71
N HIS A 75 1.88 2.14 0.60
CA HIS A 75 1.32 3.08 1.58
C HIS A 75 0.23 3.93 0.93
N LEU A 76 -0.81 4.24 1.69
CA LEU A 76 -1.91 5.09 1.26
C LEU A 76 -2.03 6.30 2.17
N PHE A 77 -2.17 7.46 1.55
CA PHE A 77 -2.43 8.73 2.21
C PHE A 77 -3.72 9.33 1.65
N ARG A 78 -4.58 9.85 2.52
CA ARG A 78 -5.78 10.56 2.09
C ARG A 78 -5.58 12.07 2.20
N GLN A 79 -5.86 12.77 1.11
CA GLN A 79 -5.87 14.22 1.03
C GLN A 79 -7.25 14.63 0.53
N GLU A 80 -8.14 14.99 1.46
CA GLU A 80 -9.54 15.28 1.17
C GLU A 80 -10.22 14.09 0.44
N GLU A 81 -10.71 14.32 -0.78
CA GLU A 81 -11.37 13.32 -1.64
C GLU A 81 -10.40 12.53 -2.53
N ARG A 82 -9.10 12.80 -2.43
CA ARG A 82 -8.04 12.13 -3.19
C ARG A 82 -7.27 11.16 -2.32
N LEU A 83 -6.84 10.07 -2.95
CA LEU A 83 -5.92 9.10 -2.40
C LEU A 83 -4.59 9.25 -3.12
N VAL A 84 -3.51 9.26 -2.35
CA VAL A 84 -2.15 9.17 -2.86
C VAL A 84 -1.61 7.81 -2.42
N ILE A 85 -1.39 6.93 -3.39
CA ILE A 85 -0.91 5.57 -3.18
C ILE A 85 0.54 5.52 -3.64
N THR A 86 1.42 5.01 -2.79
CA THR A 86 2.84 4.84 -3.11
C THR A 86 3.19 3.38 -3.07
N LEU A 87 3.94 2.89 -4.06
CA LEU A 87 4.36 1.51 -4.16
C LEU A 87 5.87 1.44 -4.34
N SER A 88 6.50 0.50 -3.63
CA SER A 88 7.88 0.09 -3.88
C SER A 88 7.96 -1.42 -3.93
N PHE A 89 8.78 -1.93 -4.84
CA PHE A 89 9.07 -3.36 -4.95
C PHE A 89 10.43 -3.65 -4.32
N TRP A 90 10.49 -4.68 -3.50
CA TRP A 90 11.70 -5.08 -2.79
C TRP A 90 11.90 -6.58 -2.96
N ARG A 91 12.79 -6.96 -3.87
CA ARG A 91 13.26 -8.34 -3.99
C ARG A 91 14.72 -8.33 -4.42
N ARG A 92 15.59 -8.90 -3.58
CA ARG A 92 17.05 -8.82 -3.76
C ARG A 92 17.50 -9.22 -5.16
N GLU A 93 17.00 -10.34 -5.68
CA GLU A 93 17.33 -10.82 -7.02
C GLU A 93 16.94 -9.83 -8.13
N HIS A 94 15.76 -9.21 -8.02
CA HIS A 94 15.33 -8.17 -8.96
C HIS A 94 16.23 -6.93 -8.88
N MET A 95 16.56 -6.48 -7.67
CA MET A 95 17.43 -5.32 -7.46
C MET A 95 18.84 -5.52 -8.02
N LEU A 96 19.36 -6.76 -8.02
CA LEU A 96 20.66 -7.07 -8.62
C LEU A 96 20.63 -6.94 -10.15
N ASN A 97 19.52 -7.32 -10.79
CA ASN A 97 19.35 -7.24 -12.23
C ASN A 97 18.88 -5.85 -12.69
N HIS A 98 18.21 -5.10 -11.81
CA HIS A 98 17.62 -3.80 -12.05
C HIS A 98 18.01 -2.81 -10.94
N PRO A 99 19.28 -2.40 -10.86
CA PRO A 99 19.76 -1.53 -9.78
C PRO A 99 19.07 -0.16 -9.76
N GLY A 100 18.53 0.30 -10.89
CA GLY A 100 17.75 1.54 -10.98
C GLY A 100 16.40 1.49 -10.25
N ASP A 101 15.88 0.30 -9.98
CA ASP A 101 14.61 0.11 -9.25
C ASP A 101 14.82 0.14 -7.73
N ALA A 102 16.08 0.13 -7.26
CA ALA A 102 16.39 0.16 -5.84
C ALA A 102 15.96 1.48 -5.20
N GLY A 103 14.98 1.41 -4.31
CA GLY A 103 14.40 2.58 -3.65
C GLY A 103 13.46 3.40 -4.52
N ALA A 104 13.16 2.94 -5.75
CA ALA A 104 12.19 3.58 -6.61
C ALA A 104 10.79 3.48 -6.00
N VAL A 105 10.08 4.61 -5.98
CA VAL A 105 8.71 4.69 -5.48
C VAL A 105 7.81 5.17 -6.61
N LEU A 106 6.86 4.32 -6.99
CA LEU A 106 5.76 4.73 -7.85
C LEU A 106 4.71 5.46 -7.01
N THR A 107 4.33 6.66 -7.42
CA THR A 107 3.24 7.41 -6.78
C THR A 107 2.07 7.53 -7.75
N VAL A 108 0.86 7.22 -7.25
CA VAL A 108 -0.39 7.31 -8.01
C VAL A 108 -1.38 8.16 -7.22
N GLU A 109 -1.99 9.12 -7.88
CA GLU A 109 -3.07 9.94 -7.31
C GLU A 109 -4.40 9.60 -7.99
N THR A 110 -5.44 9.38 -7.20
CA THR A 110 -6.75 8.97 -7.72
C THR A 110 -7.87 9.47 -6.80
N PRO A 111 -9.07 9.82 -7.32
CA PRO A 111 -10.23 10.03 -6.47
C PRO A 111 -10.55 8.78 -5.64
N ALA A 112 -10.91 8.97 -4.36
CA ALA A 112 -11.25 7.85 -3.49
C ALA A 112 -12.40 7.00 -4.06
N LYS A 113 -13.42 7.66 -4.61
CA LYS A 113 -14.57 6.99 -5.23
C LYS A 113 -14.18 6.14 -6.44
N GLU A 114 -13.24 6.62 -7.25
CA GLU A 114 -12.77 5.90 -8.44
C GLU A 114 -12.02 4.63 -8.03
N PHE A 115 -11.10 4.75 -7.07
CA PHE A 115 -10.32 3.61 -6.60
C PHE A 115 -11.21 2.57 -5.89
N VAL A 116 -12.16 2.99 -5.07
CA VAL A 116 -13.16 2.07 -4.47
C VAL A 116 -13.92 1.31 -5.56
N GLY A 117 -14.37 1.98 -6.62
CA GLY A 117 -15.04 1.33 -7.75
C GLY A 117 -14.15 0.30 -8.48
N ILE A 118 -12.85 0.57 -8.61
CA ILE A 118 -11.89 -0.39 -9.16
C ILE A 118 -11.79 -1.63 -8.27
N LEU A 119 -11.66 -1.45 -6.95
CA LEU A 119 -11.58 -2.56 -6.00
C LEU A 119 -12.85 -3.43 -6.01
N GLU A 120 -14.02 -2.81 -6.04
CA GLU A 120 -15.31 -3.51 -6.18
C GLU A 120 -15.40 -4.29 -7.49
N GLY A 121 -14.92 -3.69 -8.59
CA GLY A 121 -14.84 -4.36 -9.90
C GLY A 121 -13.92 -5.59 -9.88
N ILE A 122 -12.74 -5.47 -9.26
CA ILE A 122 -11.83 -6.60 -9.04
C ILE A 122 -12.55 -7.70 -8.25
N ALA A 123 -13.15 -7.38 -7.11
CA ALA A 123 -13.85 -8.34 -6.27
C ALA A 123 -15.04 -9.01 -6.98
N ALA A 124 -15.75 -8.29 -7.84
CA ALA A 124 -16.85 -8.82 -8.64
C ALA A 124 -16.35 -9.84 -9.69
N SER A 125 -15.24 -9.54 -10.36
CA SER A 125 -14.65 -10.42 -11.38
C SER A 125 -14.16 -11.77 -10.83
N LEU A 126 -13.87 -11.83 -9.53
CA LEU A 126 -13.43 -13.05 -8.83
C LEU A 126 -14.59 -13.98 -8.42
N GLY A 127 -15.84 -13.58 -8.64
CA GLY A 127 -17.04 -14.35 -8.30
C GLY A 127 -17.38 -14.36 -6.81
N SER A 128 -18.43 -15.10 -6.43
CA SER A 128 -19.02 -15.11 -5.08
C SER A 128 -18.74 -16.42 -4.31
N SER A 129 -17.53 -16.98 -4.43
CA SER A 129 -17.19 -18.28 -3.81
C SER A 129 -17.30 -18.27 -2.29
#